data_AF-A0AA86RZB0-F1
#
_entry.id   AF-A0AA86RZB0-F1
#
_cell.length_a   1.000
_cell.length_b   1.000
_cell.length_c   1.000
_cell.angle_alpha   90.00
_cell.angle_beta   90.00
_cell.angle_gamma   90.00
#
_symmetry.space_group_name_H-M   'P 1'
#
loop_
_entity.id
_entity.type
_entity.pdbx_description
1 polymer ?
#
loop_
_entity_poly.entity_id
_entity_poly.type
_entity_poly.pdbx_seq_one_letter_code
_entity_poly.pdbx_strand_id
1 'polypeptide(L)'
;MDETKRMEEGLNSPFNEDGNKNDLKKQVTIKRSNGDSIVEHEKDTMAKPVALDESVEQPLVKKKTKRVATLDAFRGLTIVLMILVDDAGEAYPRIDHSPWNGCTLADFVMPFFLFIVGVAIALALKRIPKKRDAVKKIILRTLKLLFWGIILQGGYSHAPNDLDYGVNMKFIRWFGILQRIALVYCVVALTETFTTKLRPTTLGSGHLSIFTAYKWQWLGGFVAFLIYMITTFTLYVPDWSFVDRVNGDEPKRYTVICGMRGHLGPACNAVGHVDRQACTLNSPADGPFREDAPSWCRAPFEPEGLLSSISAILSGTIGIHYGHVLIHFKGHSERLKQWVSMGFVLLIIAIILHFTDAIPINKQLYSFSYVCFTAGVAGVVFSGFYILIDVQGLRTPFLFLEWIGMNAMLVFVMAAQGIFAAFVNGWYYEDPHNSLVHWIQKHVFVNVWHSERVGTILYVIFAEIPFWSVVAGVLHKLGIYWKL
;
A
#
# COMPACT_ATOMS: atom_id res chain seq x y z
N MET A 1 -51.44 16.43 34.58
CA MET A 1 -50.76 15.26 35.18
C MET A 1 -50.04 14.57 34.05
N ASP A 2 -48.90 15.11 33.60
CA ASP A 2 -47.57 15.01 34.24
C ASP A 2 -47.14 13.56 34.37
N GLU A 3 -45.91 13.16 34.07
CA GLU A 3 -44.72 13.79 33.51
C GLU A 3 -43.75 12.63 33.28
N THR A 4 -42.74 12.86 32.45
CA THR A 4 -41.32 12.53 32.67
C THR A 4 -40.70 11.89 31.43
N LYS A 5 -40.29 12.77 30.52
CA LYS A 5 -39.32 12.49 29.47
C LYS A 5 -38.47 13.74 29.27
N ARG A 6 -37.44 13.94 30.10
CA ARG A 6 -36.38 14.94 29.93
C ARG A 6 -35.28 14.75 30.97
N MET A 7 -34.08 14.39 30.50
CA MET A 7 -32.75 14.81 30.98
C MET A 7 -31.76 14.43 29.86
N GLU A 8 -30.85 15.24 29.35
CA GLU A 8 -30.68 16.68 29.28
C GLU A 8 -29.52 16.88 28.29
N GLU A 9 -29.76 17.63 27.21
CA GLU A 9 -28.72 18.25 26.40
C GLU A 9 -28.39 19.61 27.05
N GLY A 10 -27.11 19.96 27.12
CA GLY A 10 -26.72 21.36 27.32
C GLY A 10 -25.42 21.54 28.08
N LEU A 11 -24.36 21.95 27.38
CA LEU A 11 -23.68 23.21 27.68
C LEU A 11 -22.72 23.60 26.55
N ASN A 12 -23.10 24.64 25.81
CA ASN A 12 -22.19 25.57 25.16
C ASN A 12 -22.91 26.92 25.12
N SER A 13 -22.42 27.89 25.87
CA SER A 13 -22.70 29.31 25.66
C SER A 13 -21.44 30.11 26.03
N PRO A 14 -21.04 31.10 25.23
CA PRO A 14 -19.83 31.89 25.44
C PRO A 14 -20.10 33.06 26.40
N PHE A 15 -19.15 33.31 27.28
CA PHE A 15 -19.10 34.52 28.11
C PHE A 15 -18.65 35.73 27.25
N ASN A 16 -19.45 36.79 27.32
CA ASN A 16 -19.08 38.16 26.97
C ASN A 16 -18.66 38.85 28.26
N GLU A 17 -17.46 39.43 28.30
CA GLU A 17 -17.11 40.50 29.25
C GLU A 17 -16.52 41.67 28.47
N ASP A 18 -17.09 42.85 28.73
CA ASP A 18 -16.64 44.15 28.25
C ASP A 18 -15.26 44.51 28.82
N GLY A 19 -14.41 45.11 27.99
CA GLY A 19 -13.04 45.48 28.36
C GLY A 19 -12.35 46.39 27.35
N ASN A 20 -12.86 47.61 27.24
CA ASN A 20 -12.27 48.83 26.68
C ASN A 20 -10.74 48.81 26.38
N LYS A 21 -10.32 49.06 25.13
CA LYS A 21 -9.25 50.03 24.75
C LYS A 21 -8.96 50.11 23.24
N ASN A 22 -9.02 51.36 22.76
CA ASN A 22 -8.15 52.04 21.78
C ASN A 22 -8.18 51.68 20.28
N ASP A 23 -8.79 52.62 19.54
CA ASP A 23 -8.18 53.41 18.45
C ASP A 23 -7.34 52.69 17.39
N LEU A 24 -7.86 52.61 16.15
CA LEU A 24 -7.51 53.59 15.11
C LEU A 24 -8.41 53.39 13.87
N LYS A 25 -9.25 54.40 13.60
CA LYS A 25 -9.97 54.59 12.34
C LYS A 25 -8.97 54.81 11.20
N LYS A 26 -9.16 54.13 10.05
CA LYS A 26 -8.78 54.69 8.75
C LYS A 26 -10.04 54.97 7.93
N GLN A 27 -10.21 56.24 7.65
CA GLN A 27 -11.37 56.87 7.02
C GLN A 27 -11.56 56.46 5.55
N VAL A 28 -12.83 56.23 5.24
CA VAL A 28 -13.62 56.61 4.05
C VAL A 28 -13.01 57.73 3.19
N THR A 29 -13.16 57.68 1.86
CA THR A 29 -13.80 58.75 1.03
C THR A 29 -13.84 58.34 -0.46
N ILE A 30 -15.03 58.14 -1.02
CA ILE A 30 -15.32 58.50 -2.42
C ILE A 30 -16.56 59.39 -2.43
N LYS A 31 -16.36 60.59 -2.98
CA LYS A 31 -17.31 61.70 -3.12
C LYS A 31 -18.48 61.36 -4.04
N ARG A 32 -19.69 61.80 -3.68
CA ARG A 32 -20.78 62.10 -4.62
C ARG A 32 -20.76 63.60 -4.92
N SER A 33 -21.06 63.99 -6.16
CA SER A 33 -21.45 65.34 -6.56
C SER A 33 -22.61 65.29 -7.55
N ASN A 34 -23.52 66.26 -7.38
CA ASN A 34 -24.86 66.46 -7.93
C ASN A 34 -24.94 66.99 -9.37
N GLY A 35 -26.18 66.97 -9.90
CA GLY A 35 -26.77 67.90 -10.87
C GLY A 35 -27.17 67.21 -12.19
N ASP A 36 -28.29 67.46 -12.86
CA ASP A 36 -29.51 68.24 -12.63
C ASP A 36 -30.57 67.72 -13.64
N SER A 37 -31.84 68.10 -13.40
CA SER A 37 -33.10 67.80 -14.10
C SER A 37 -33.16 67.91 -15.63
N ILE A 38 -34.05 67.12 -16.28
CA ILE A 38 -35.07 67.52 -17.28
C ILE A 38 -36.11 66.39 -17.45
N VAL A 39 -37.39 66.76 -17.56
CA VAL A 39 -38.57 65.91 -17.78
C VAL A 39 -38.96 65.94 -19.26
N GLU A 40 -39.12 64.80 -19.93
CA GLU A 40 -40.04 64.62 -21.07
C GLU A 40 -40.59 63.18 -21.11
N HIS A 41 -41.86 63.06 -21.51
CA HIS A 41 -42.71 61.87 -21.49
C HIS A 41 -42.66 61.14 -22.84
N GLU A 42 -42.40 59.83 -22.85
CA GLU A 42 -42.83 58.96 -23.96
C GLU A 42 -43.14 57.53 -23.47
N LYS A 43 -44.22 56.96 -23.99
CA LYS A 43 -44.80 55.65 -23.64
C LYS A 43 -44.02 54.51 -24.30
N ASP A 44 -43.76 53.42 -23.57
CA ASP A 44 -44.22 52.07 -23.94
C ASP A 44 -43.65 50.95 -23.03
N THR A 45 -44.57 50.10 -22.55
CA THR A 45 -44.50 48.62 -22.41
C THR A 45 -43.40 47.93 -21.55
N MET A 46 -43.91 47.20 -20.52
CA MET A 46 -43.34 46.04 -19.79
C MET A 46 -42.10 46.19 -18.89
N ALA A 47 -42.26 46.03 -17.56
CA ALA A 47 -41.40 45.19 -16.72
C ALA A 47 -41.95 45.03 -15.28
N LYS A 48 -42.03 43.79 -14.79
CA LYS A 48 -42.31 43.42 -13.39
C LYS A 48 -41.16 43.89 -12.47
N PRO A 49 -41.41 44.19 -11.18
CA PRO A 49 -40.36 44.65 -10.28
C PRO A 49 -39.37 43.51 -9.98
N VAL A 50 -38.09 43.78 -10.26
CA VAL A 50 -36.95 42.94 -9.88
C VAL A 50 -36.74 43.11 -8.37
N ALA A 51 -37.02 42.06 -7.61
CA ALA A 51 -36.60 41.96 -6.22
C ALA A 51 -35.07 41.76 -6.18
N LEU A 52 -34.36 42.72 -5.58
CA LEU A 52 -32.96 42.58 -5.21
C LEU A 52 -32.89 41.61 -4.02
N ASP A 53 -32.62 40.34 -4.31
CA ASP A 53 -32.29 39.33 -3.31
C ASP A 53 -30.80 39.52 -2.96
N GLU A 54 -30.54 40.12 -1.80
CA GLU A 54 -29.20 40.17 -1.21
C GLU A 54 -28.79 38.75 -0.82
N SER A 55 -28.14 38.04 -1.75
CA SER A 55 -27.57 36.73 -1.47
C SER A 55 -26.39 36.91 -0.51
N VAL A 56 -26.66 36.72 0.78
CA VAL A 56 -25.63 36.55 1.82
C VAL A 56 -24.75 35.37 1.40
N GLU A 57 -23.54 35.68 0.94
CA GLU A 57 -22.54 34.70 0.54
C GLU A 57 -22.06 33.97 1.82
N GLN A 58 -22.73 32.86 2.14
CA GLN A 58 -22.32 32.03 3.27
C GLN A 58 -20.89 31.51 3.02
N PRO A 59 -20.00 31.52 4.03
CA PRO A 59 -18.66 30.98 3.88
C PRO A 59 -18.79 29.49 3.52
N LEU A 60 -18.19 29.09 2.39
CA LEU A 60 -18.04 27.70 1.96
C LEU A 60 -17.33 26.89 3.06
N VAL A 61 -18.09 26.33 3.99
CA VAL A 61 -17.60 25.31 4.92
C VAL A 61 -17.11 24.17 4.06
N LYS A 62 -15.77 24.03 3.94
CA LYS A 62 -15.13 22.91 3.24
C LYS A 62 -15.64 21.60 3.85
N LYS A 63 -16.63 20.99 3.21
CA LYS A 63 -17.20 19.70 3.62
C LYS A 63 -16.05 18.70 3.68
N LYS A 64 -15.67 18.26 4.89
CA LYS A 64 -14.60 17.26 5.07
C LYS A 64 -14.98 16.02 4.25
N THR A 65 -14.18 15.71 3.23
CA THR A 65 -14.42 14.55 2.38
C THR A 65 -14.40 13.29 3.22
N LYS A 66 -15.50 12.53 3.25
CA LYS A 66 -15.59 11.25 3.97
C LYS A 66 -14.51 10.30 3.43
N ARG A 67 -13.67 9.78 4.32
CA ARG A 67 -12.63 8.79 4.01
C ARG A 67 -13.31 7.44 3.77
N VAL A 68 -12.77 6.62 2.88
CA VAL A 68 -13.32 5.27 2.59
C VAL A 68 -12.76 4.32 3.64
N ALA A 69 -13.59 3.87 4.58
CA ALA A 69 -13.15 3.07 5.72
C ALA A 69 -12.54 1.73 5.26
N THR A 70 -13.18 1.05 4.32
CA THR A 70 -12.68 -0.19 3.70
C THR A 70 -11.27 -0.06 3.13
N LEU A 71 -10.92 1.10 2.55
CA LEU A 71 -9.59 1.34 1.98
C LEU A 71 -8.51 1.38 3.06
N ASP A 72 -8.82 2.00 4.20
CA ASP A 72 -7.90 2.05 5.33
C ASP A 72 -7.85 0.68 6.03
N ALA A 73 -8.98 0.00 6.24
CA ALA A 73 -9.03 -1.34 6.83
C ALA A 73 -8.26 -2.40 6.03
N PHE A 74 -8.42 -2.44 4.69
CA PHE A 74 -7.68 -3.39 3.85
C PHE A 74 -6.17 -3.11 3.89
N ARG A 75 -5.76 -1.85 3.92
CA ARG A 75 -4.35 -1.48 4.11
C ARG A 75 -3.85 -1.85 5.51
N GLY A 76 -4.69 -1.73 6.53
CA GLY A 76 -4.40 -2.24 7.87
C GLY A 76 -4.17 -3.75 7.86
N LEU A 77 -5.04 -4.50 7.18
CA LEU A 77 -4.92 -5.95 7.03
C LEU A 77 -3.56 -6.34 6.44
N THR A 78 -3.09 -5.63 5.41
CA THR A 78 -1.78 -5.93 4.82
C THR A 78 -0.61 -5.73 5.78
N ILE A 79 -0.69 -4.73 6.66
CA ILE A 79 0.34 -4.47 7.66
C ILE A 79 0.26 -5.47 8.82
N VAL A 80 -0.95 -5.83 9.25
CA VAL A 80 -1.14 -6.87 10.27
C VAL A 80 -0.66 -8.22 9.77
N LEU A 81 -0.92 -8.57 8.51
CA LEU A 81 -0.39 -9.78 7.88
C LEU A 81 1.13 -9.76 7.79
N MET A 82 1.73 -8.61 7.46
CA MET A 82 3.18 -8.43 7.43
C MET A 82 3.80 -8.72 8.80
N ILE A 83 3.32 -8.08 9.87
CA ILE A 83 3.79 -8.33 11.25
C ILE A 83 3.63 -9.81 11.60
N LEU A 84 2.48 -10.41 11.28
CA LEU A 84 2.24 -11.83 11.56
C LEU A 84 3.25 -12.76 10.88
N VAL A 85 3.61 -12.49 9.63
CA VAL A 85 4.48 -13.40 8.88
C VAL A 85 5.96 -13.14 9.15
N ASP A 86 6.34 -11.90 9.45
CA ASP A 86 7.72 -11.55 9.80
C ASP A 86 8.11 -12.17 11.14
N ASP A 87 7.23 -12.13 12.15
CA ASP A 87 7.55 -12.58 13.51
C ASP A 87 7.09 -14.02 13.83
N ALA A 88 6.10 -14.56 13.10
CA ALA A 88 5.61 -15.93 13.30
C ALA A 88 5.84 -16.88 12.10
N GLY A 89 6.43 -16.40 11.01
CA GLY A 89 6.70 -17.18 9.79
C GLY A 89 7.56 -18.40 10.08
N GLU A 90 8.74 -18.22 10.69
CA GLU A 90 9.71 -19.29 10.95
C GLU A 90 9.09 -20.46 11.76
N ALA A 91 8.14 -20.17 12.65
CA ALA A 91 7.47 -21.18 13.45
C ALA A 91 6.51 -22.09 12.64
N TYR A 92 5.99 -21.62 11.50
CA TYR A 92 5.00 -22.32 10.68
C TYR A 92 5.27 -22.16 9.17
N PRO A 93 5.66 -23.23 8.46
CA PRO A 93 5.95 -23.17 7.02
C PRO A 93 4.79 -22.74 6.11
N ARG A 94 3.54 -22.74 6.61
CA ARG A 94 2.37 -22.23 5.86
C ARG A 94 2.19 -20.71 6.00
N ILE A 95 2.77 -20.14 7.04
CA ILE A 95 2.81 -18.71 7.32
C ILE A 95 4.00 -18.09 6.60
N ASP A 96 5.16 -18.74 6.66
CA ASP A 96 6.38 -18.37 5.93
C ASP A 96 6.23 -18.48 4.40
N HIS A 97 7.18 -17.89 3.67
CA HIS A 97 7.25 -17.86 2.22
C HIS A 97 7.34 -19.23 1.57
N SER A 98 6.74 -19.36 0.38
CA SER A 98 6.96 -20.52 -0.47
C SER A 98 8.42 -20.51 -1.01
N PRO A 99 9.13 -21.65 -1.01
CA PRO A 99 10.54 -21.68 -1.42
C PRO A 99 10.76 -21.27 -2.89
N TRP A 100 9.82 -21.60 -3.77
CA TRP A 100 9.90 -21.21 -5.19
C TRP A 100 8.51 -21.11 -5.84
N ASN A 101 7.91 -22.26 -6.13
CA ASN A 101 6.56 -22.36 -6.68
C ASN A 101 5.55 -22.56 -5.56
N GLY A 102 4.36 -22.02 -5.75
CA GLY A 102 3.29 -22.02 -4.76
C GLY A 102 3.00 -20.64 -4.21
N CYS A 103 2.09 -20.59 -3.25
CA CYS A 103 1.71 -19.36 -2.57
C CYS A 103 1.28 -19.72 -1.14
N THR A 104 1.88 -19.05 -0.18
CA THR A 104 1.67 -19.16 1.27
C THR A 104 1.17 -17.84 1.83
N LEU A 105 0.90 -17.74 3.14
CA LEU A 105 0.31 -16.53 3.71
C LEU A 105 1.19 -15.28 3.50
N ALA A 106 2.50 -15.38 3.74
CA ALA A 106 3.45 -14.28 3.56
C ALA A 106 3.49 -13.76 2.12
N ASP A 107 3.21 -14.62 1.14
CA ASP A 107 3.25 -14.25 -0.27
C ASP A 107 2.11 -13.28 -0.66
N PHE A 108 1.05 -13.13 0.15
CA PHE A 108 -0.02 -12.18 -0.15
C PHE A 108 0.26 -10.73 0.24
N VAL A 109 1.22 -10.49 1.15
CA VAL A 109 1.44 -9.18 1.79
C VAL A 109 1.74 -8.09 0.75
N MET A 110 2.78 -8.28 -0.07
CA MET A 110 3.23 -7.26 -1.03
C MET A 110 2.23 -7.04 -2.18
N PRO A 111 1.66 -8.07 -2.83
CA PRO A 111 0.64 -7.87 -3.86
C PRO A 111 -0.63 -7.19 -3.36
N PHE A 112 -1.11 -7.52 -2.16
CA PHE A 112 -2.26 -6.84 -1.56
C PHE A 112 -1.93 -5.37 -1.29
N PHE A 113 -0.72 -5.07 -0.83
CA PHE A 113 -0.27 -3.70 -0.61
C PHE A 113 -0.20 -2.89 -1.92
N LEU A 114 0.36 -3.47 -2.99
CA LEU A 114 0.40 -2.82 -4.31
C LEU A 114 -1.00 -2.61 -4.90
N PHE A 115 -1.89 -3.59 -4.72
CA PHE A 115 -3.29 -3.48 -5.11
C PHE A 115 -3.98 -2.30 -4.40
N ILE A 116 -3.88 -2.20 -3.07
CA ILE A 116 -4.54 -1.12 -2.32
C ILE A 116 -3.90 0.25 -2.57
N VAL A 117 -2.59 0.31 -2.84
CA VAL A 117 -1.92 1.51 -3.34
C VAL A 117 -2.53 1.95 -4.67
N GLY A 118 -2.79 1.02 -5.59
CA GLY A 118 -3.52 1.27 -6.84
C GLY A 118 -4.89 1.91 -6.61
N VAL A 119 -5.71 1.33 -5.73
CA VAL A 119 -7.04 1.87 -5.39
C VAL A 119 -6.92 3.30 -4.84
N ALA A 120 -5.92 3.55 -3.99
CA ALA A 120 -5.68 4.85 -3.39
C ALA A 120 -5.22 5.91 -4.42
N ILE A 121 -4.47 5.53 -5.46
CA ILE A 121 -4.03 6.44 -6.53
C ILE A 121 -5.24 7.07 -7.22
N ALA A 122 -6.23 6.27 -7.61
CA ALA A 122 -7.44 6.75 -8.29
C ALA A 122 -8.17 7.82 -7.45
N LEU A 123 -8.32 7.57 -6.15
CA LEU A 123 -9.00 8.46 -5.21
C LEU A 123 -8.19 9.73 -4.90
N ALA A 124 -6.86 9.61 -4.83
CA ALA A 124 -5.97 10.71 -4.50
C ALA A 124 -5.80 11.70 -5.66
N LEU A 125 -5.60 11.19 -6.89
CA LEU A 125 -5.35 12.02 -8.06
C LEU A 125 -6.62 12.69 -8.59
N LYS A 126 -7.81 12.09 -8.39
CA LYS A 126 -9.10 12.74 -8.70
C LYS A 126 -9.25 14.13 -8.05
N ARG A 127 -8.60 14.36 -6.90
CA ARG A 127 -8.69 15.62 -6.14
C ARG A 127 -7.75 16.71 -6.64
N ILE A 128 -6.85 16.42 -7.59
CA ILE A 128 -5.83 17.37 -8.05
C ILE A 128 -6.24 17.88 -9.45
N PRO A 129 -6.70 19.15 -9.58
CA PRO A 129 -7.21 19.65 -10.85
C PRO A 129 -6.09 19.90 -11.88
N LYS A 130 -4.90 20.29 -11.43
CA LYS A 130 -3.78 20.65 -12.31
C LYS A 130 -2.82 19.48 -12.49
N LYS A 131 -2.57 19.10 -13.75
CA LYS A 131 -1.61 18.02 -14.11
C LYS A 131 -0.20 18.26 -13.56
N ARG A 132 0.31 19.49 -13.62
CA ARG A 132 1.65 19.84 -13.13
C ARG A 132 1.80 19.56 -11.63
N ASP A 133 0.78 19.91 -10.85
CA ASP A 133 0.77 19.69 -9.39
C ASP A 133 0.68 18.21 -9.06
N ALA A 134 -0.10 17.44 -9.84
CA ALA A 134 -0.16 15.99 -9.72
C ALA A 134 1.20 15.34 -9.99
N VAL A 135 1.87 15.70 -11.10
CA VAL A 135 3.21 15.19 -11.44
C VAL A 135 4.24 15.55 -10.37
N LYS A 136 4.28 16.81 -9.91
CA LYS A 136 5.19 17.23 -8.83
C LYS A 136 4.96 16.40 -7.56
N LYS A 137 3.71 16.16 -7.18
CA LYS A 137 3.36 15.35 -6.01
C LYS A 137 3.77 13.89 -6.18
N ILE A 138 3.60 13.32 -7.39
CA ILE A 138 4.02 11.96 -7.70
C ILE A 138 5.54 11.85 -7.56
N ILE A 139 6.30 12.71 -8.23
CA ILE A 139 7.77 12.69 -8.19
C ILE A 139 8.29 12.83 -6.76
N LEU A 140 7.80 13.81 -5.99
CA LEU A 140 8.24 14.00 -4.61
C LEU A 140 7.95 12.78 -3.72
N ARG A 141 6.81 12.13 -3.91
CA ARG A 141 6.45 10.91 -3.18
C ARG A 141 7.32 9.73 -3.58
N THR A 142 7.56 9.54 -4.88
CA THR A 142 8.46 8.51 -5.39
C THR A 142 9.88 8.70 -4.84
N LEU A 143 10.41 9.93 -4.84
CA LEU A 143 11.74 10.23 -4.30
C LEU A 143 11.83 9.97 -2.80
N LYS A 144 10.80 10.29 -2.02
CA LYS A 144 10.75 9.96 -0.59
C LYS A 144 10.79 8.45 -0.37
N LEU A 145 9.97 7.69 -1.09
CA LEU A 145 9.96 6.22 -0.96
C LEU A 145 11.30 5.60 -1.35
N LEU A 146 11.94 6.08 -2.41
CA LEU A 146 13.28 5.63 -2.82
C LEU A 146 14.33 5.98 -1.76
N PHE A 147 14.32 7.22 -1.27
CA PHE A 147 15.26 7.70 -0.25
C PHE A 147 15.16 6.87 1.03
N TRP A 148 13.95 6.70 1.56
CA TRP A 148 13.73 5.88 2.75
C TRP A 148 14.00 4.39 2.48
N GLY A 149 13.68 3.88 1.30
CA GLY A 149 14.01 2.51 0.89
C GLY A 149 15.50 2.21 0.96
N ILE A 150 16.33 3.07 0.37
CA ILE A 150 17.80 2.91 0.37
C ILE A 150 18.37 3.00 1.79
N ILE A 151 17.87 3.92 2.62
CA ILE A 151 18.34 4.09 4.00
C ILE A 151 18.02 2.88 4.86
N LEU A 152 16.77 2.40 4.79
CA LEU A 152 16.29 1.33 5.66
C LEU A 152 16.90 -0.02 5.27
N GLN A 153 17.10 -0.27 3.97
CA GLN A 153 17.64 -1.52 3.46
C GLN A 153 19.16 -1.66 3.65
N GLY A 154 19.85 -0.60 4.10
CA GLY A 154 21.27 -0.60 4.42
C GLY A 154 21.66 -1.45 5.64
N GLY A 155 20.71 -2.13 6.30
CA GLY A 155 20.99 -3.07 7.38
C GLY A 155 21.11 -2.44 8.76
N TYR A 156 20.26 -1.46 9.08
CA TYR A 156 20.25 -0.87 10.44
C TYR A 156 19.92 -1.89 11.55
N SER A 157 19.29 -3.03 11.25
CA SER A 157 18.85 -3.99 12.27
C SER A 157 18.44 -5.35 11.68
N HIS A 158 19.34 -6.05 10.99
CA HIS A 158 19.09 -7.45 10.66
C HIS A 158 19.60 -8.31 11.80
N ALA A 159 18.66 -8.84 12.59
CA ALA A 159 18.81 -9.65 13.79
C ALA A 159 18.94 -8.85 15.11
N PRO A 160 17.95 -8.97 16.02
CA PRO A 160 18.10 -8.58 17.44
C PRO A 160 19.29 -9.25 18.14
N ASN A 161 19.87 -10.28 17.51
CA ASN A 161 20.93 -11.12 18.06
C ASN A 161 22.33 -10.74 17.57
N ASP A 162 22.47 -9.81 16.61
CA ASP A 162 23.76 -9.38 16.07
C ASP A 162 24.06 -7.94 16.52
N LEU A 163 25.18 -7.75 17.21
CA LEU A 163 25.57 -6.48 17.86
C LEU A 163 26.20 -5.45 16.90
N ASP A 164 26.30 -5.79 15.61
CA ASP A 164 26.87 -4.91 14.59
C ASP A 164 25.88 -3.81 14.20
N TYR A 165 25.96 -2.68 14.90
CA TYR A 165 25.18 -1.48 14.61
C TYR A 165 25.84 -0.66 13.49
N GLY A 166 25.30 -0.71 12.26
CA GLY A 166 25.78 0.15 11.17
C GLY A 166 25.23 -0.21 9.78
N VAL A 167 25.25 0.76 8.86
CA VAL A 167 24.91 0.52 7.45
C VAL A 167 26.15 0.07 6.70
N ASN A 168 26.18 -1.18 6.24
CA ASN A 168 27.27 -1.63 5.39
C ASN A 168 27.07 -1.09 3.96
N MET A 169 27.72 0.03 3.65
CA MET A 169 27.61 0.72 2.37
C MET A 169 27.97 -0.17 1.16
N LYS A 170 28.73 -1.25 1.35
CA LYS A 170 29.07 -2.21 0.29
C LYS A 170 27.93 -3.18 -0.06
N PHE A 171 26.94 -3.32 0.81
CA PHE A 171 25.80 -4.24 0.66
C PHE A 171 24.46 -3.51 0.46
N ILE A 172 24.49 -2.21 0.16
CA ILE A 172 23.27 -1.46 -0.16
C ILE A 172 22.60 -2.09 -1.38
N ARG A 173 21.38 -2.56 -1.20
CA ARG A 173 20.53 -3.09 -2.27
C ARG A 173 19.82 -1.93 -2.96
N TRP A 174 19.96 -1.87 -4.28
CA TRP A 174 19.28 -0.88 -5.12
C TRP A 174 17.80 -1.21 -5.35
N PHE A 175 17.45 -2.49 -5.25
CA PHE A 175 16.11 -3.01 -5.38
C PHE A 175 15.62 -3.55 -4.03
N GLY A 176 14.36 -3.28 -3.71
CA GLY A 176 13.74 -3.64 -2.44
C GLY A 176 12.27 -3.27 -2.40
N ILE A 177 11.60 -3.61 -1.30
CA ILE A 177 10.14 -3.49 -1.16
C ILE A 177 9.68 -2.05 -1.37
N LEU A 178 10.33 -1.07 -0.71
CA LEU A 178 9.96 0.34 -0.83
C LEU A 178 10.27 0.90 -2.22
N GLN A 179 11.35 0.46 -2.85
CA GLN A 179 11.76 0.85 -4.20
C GLN A 179 10.79 0.30 -5.24
N ARG A 180 10.34 -0.95 -5.09
CA ARG A 180 9.27 -1.55 -5.92
C ARG A 180 7.97 -0.78 -5.79
N ILE A 181 7.54 -0.48 -4.56
CA ILE A 181 6.33 0.32 -4.32
C ILE A 181 6.47 1.69 -4.99
N ALA A 182 7.64 2.33 -4.89
CA ALA A 182 7.91 3.61 -5.53
C ALA A 182 7.81 3.54 -7.06
N LEU A 183 8.39 2.50 -7.68
CA LEU A 183 8.34 2.28 -9.13
C LEU A 183 6.92 2.06 -9.61
N VAL A 184 6.19 1.11 -8.98
CA VAL A 184 4.80 0.80 -9.34
C VAL A 184 3.92 2.04 -9.16
N TYR A 185 4.05 2.75 -8.03
CA TYR A 185 3.32 3.99 -7.78
C TYR A 185 3.62 5.03 -8.85
N CYS A 186 4.89 5.24 -9.21
CA CYS A 186 5.31 6.22 -10.21
C CYS A 186 4.67 5.93 -11.57
N VAL A 187 4.83 4.71 -12.09
CA VAL A 187 4.32 4.33 -13.41
C VAL A 187 2.80 4.41 -13.48
N VAL A 188 2.11 3.81 -12.50
CA VAL A 188 0.64 3.78 -12.46
C VAL A 188 0.06 5.18 -12.28
N ALA A 189 0.61 5.99 -11.38
CA ALA A 189 0.12 7.35 -11.12
C ALA A 189 0.40 8.33 -12.28
N LEU A 190 1.55 8.20 -12.96
CA LEU A 190 1.83 8.98 -14.17
C LEU A 190 0.87 8.60 -15.29
N THR A 191 0.65 7.30 -15.50
CA THR A 191 -0.31 6.80 -16.50
C THR A 191 -1.72 7.34 -16.23
N GLU A 192 -2.19 7.29 -14.98
CA GLU A 192 -3.46 7.90 -14.52
C GLU A 192 -3.53 9.42 -14.81
N THR A 193 -2.45 10.14 -14.52
CA THR A 193 -2.38 11.61 -14.67
C THR A 193 -2.39 12.03 -16.15
N PHE A 194 -1.62 11.36 -16.99
CA PHE A 194 -1.56 11.70 -18.42
C PHE A 194 -2.85 11.35 -19.15
N THR A 195 -3.52 10.27 -18.75
CA THR A 195 -4.80 9.81 -19.32
C THR A 195 -6.04 10.55 -18.80
N THR A 196 -5.90 11.43 -17.80
CA THR A 196 -7.04 12.10 -17.13
C THR A 196 -7.95 12.92 -18.05
N LYS A 197 -7.40 13.52 -19.13
CA LYS A 197 -8.19 14.34 -20.07
C LYS A 197 -9.13 13.52 -20.97
N LEU A 198 -8.93 12.20 -21.03
CA LEU A 198 -9.69 11.29 -21.88
C LEU A 198 -10.83 10.61 -21.12
N ARG A 199 -11.10 11.02 -19.87
CA ARG A 199 -12.13 10.42 -19.02
C ARG A 199 -13.51 10.91 -19.41
N PRO A 200 -14.46 10.02 -19.71
CA PRO A 200 -15.85 10.40 -19.88
C PRO A 200 -16.46 10.83 -18.52
N THR A 201 -17.23 11.92 -18.53
CA THR A 201 -17.92 12.45 -17.33
C THR A 201 -19.08 11.56 -16.91
N THR A 202 -19.69 10.84 -17.86
CA THR A 202 -20.75 9.85 -17.65
C THR A 202 -20.31 8.51 -18.24
N LEU A 203 -20.53 7.43 -17.48
CA LEU A 203 -20.25 6.08 -17.96
C LEU A 203 -21.51 5.53 -18.64
N GLY A 204 -21.34 4.88 -19.81
CA GLY A 204 -22.44 4.14 -20.43
C GLY A 204 -22.87 2.93 -19.58
N SER A 205 -24.10 2.44 -19.80
CA SER A 205 -24.74 1.38 -18.99
C SER A 205 -24.14 -0.04 -19.16
N GLY A 206 -23.11 -0.22 -19.98
CA GLY A 206 -22.50 -1.54 -20.24
C GLY A 206 -21.52 -2.00 -19.16
N HIS A 207 -21.46 -3.31 -18.89
CA HIS A 207 -20.50 -3.88 -17.91
C HIS A 207 -19.03 -3.62 -18.28
N LEU A 208 -18.74 -3.50 -19.57
CA LEU A 208 -17.40 -3.21 -20.11
C LEU A 208 -17.11 -1.71 -20.29
N SER A 209 -18.09 -0.83 -20.00
CA SER A 209 -17.93 0.61 -20.27
C SER A 209 -16.79 1.24 -19.47
N ILE A 210 -16.51 0.71 -18.27
CA ILE A 210 -15.37 1.13 -17.44
C ILE A 210 -14.03 0.75 -18.09
N PHE A 211 -13.92 -0.43 -18.70
CA PHE A 211 -12.71 -0.85 -19.40
C PHE A 211 -12.45 0.02 -20.62
N THR A 212 -13.50 0.35 -21.38
CA THR A 212 -13.41 1.26 -22.52
C THR A 212 -13.02 2.67 -22.10
N ALA A 213 -13.60 3.19 -21.01
CA ALA A 213 -13.30 4.51 -20.46
C ALA A 213 -11.84 4.63 -19.98
N TYR A 214 -11.29 3.55 -19.43
CA TYR A 214 -9.94 3.49 -18.87
C TYR A 214 -8.96 2.67 -19.71
N LYS A 215 -9.23 2.52 -21.02
CA LYS A 215 -8.44 1.68 -21.94
C LYS A 215 -6.95 2.00 -21.97
N TRP A 216 -6.59 3.28 -21.80
CA TRP A 216 -5.19 3.71 -21.84
C TRP A 216 -4.38 3.28 -20.61
N GLN A 217 -5.05 3.04 -19.48
CA GLN A 217 -4.39 2.54 -18.28
C GLN A 217 -4.19 1.04 -18.37
N TRP A 218 -5.19 0.33 -18.88
CA TRP A 218 -5.06 -1.07 -19.27
C TRP A 218 -4.02 -1.26 -20.36
N LEU A 219 -3.88 -0.33 -21.31
CA LEU A 219 -2.79 -0.36 -22.29
C LEU A 219 -1.42 -0.22 -21.61
N GLY A 220 -1.27 0.71 -20.66
CA GLY A 220 -0.04 0.85 -19.88
C GLY A 220 0.33 -0.42 -19.13
N GLY A 221 -0.65 -1.05 -18.45
CA GLY A 221 -0.46 -2.35 -17.82
C GLY A 221 -0.12 -3.45 -18.83
N PHE A 222 -0.80 -3.50 -19.97
CA PHE A 222 -0.56 -4.48 -21.03
C PHE A 222 0.84 -4.35 -21.63
N VAL A 223 1.36 -3.13 -21.79
CA VAL A 223 2.75 -2.89 -22.22
C VAL A 223 3.73 -3.46 -21.19
N ALA A 224 3.51 -3.23 -19.89
CA ALA A 224 4.34 -3.82 -18.84
C ALA A 224 4.28 -5.37 -18.86
N PHE A 225 3.09 -5.93 -19.06
CA PHE A 225 2.90 -7.38 -19.25
C PHE A 225 3.68 -7.91 -20.45
N LEU A 226 3.59 -7.25 -21.62
CA LEU A 226 4.30 -7.67 -22.82
C LEU A 226 5.82 -7.61 -22.64
N ILE A 227 6.35 -6.53 -22.04
CA ILE A 227 7.77 -6.42 -21.73
C ILE A 227 8.20 -7.58 -20.83
N TYR A 228 7.47 -7.84 -19.75
CA TYR A 228 7.76 -8.93 -18.83
C TYR A 228 7.74 -10.30 -19.54
N MET A 229 6.68 -10.60 -20.29
CA MET A 229 6.52 -11.90 -20.96
C MET A 229 7.57 -12.11 -22.05
N ILE A 230 7.82 -11.10 -22.90
CA ILE A 230 8.83 -11.19 -23.95
C ILE A 230 10.20 -11.42 -23.33
N THR A 231 10.60 -10.62 -22.34
CA THR A 231 11.90 -10.78 -21.69
C THR A 231 12.01 -12.14 -20.99
N THR A 232 10.97 -12.59 -20.29
CA THR A 232 10.99 -13.85 -19.55
C THR A 232 11.16 -15.07 -20.47
N PHE A 233 10.50 -15.08 -21.63
CA PHE A 233 10.49 -16.25 -22.52
C PHE A 233 11.52 -16.19 -23.66
N THR A 234 11.98 -15.00 -24.06
CA THR A 234 12.89 -14.86 -25.21
C THR A 234 14.35 -14.61 -24.82
N LEU A 235 14.62 -14.09 -23.61
CA LEU A 235 15.98 -13.81 -23.17
C LEU A 235 16.76 -15.12 -22.99
N TYR A 236 17.94 -15.18 -23.61
CA TYR A 236 18.86 -16.29 -23.47
C TYR A 236 19.63 -16.19 -22.15
N VAL A 237 19.63 -17.28 -21.38
CA VAL A 237 20.37 -17.37 -20.12
C VAL A 237 21.63 -18.22 -20.36
N PRO A 238 22.82 -17.60 -20.42
CA PRO A 238 24.08 -18.32 -20.53
C PRO A 238 24.42 -19.02 -19.22
N ASP A 239 25.36 -19.97 -19.30
CA ASP A 239 25.96 -20.61 -18.14
C ASP A 239 26.65 -19.55 -17.27
N TRP A 240 26.55 -19.71 -15.96
CA TRP A 240 27.07 -18.73 -15.02
C TRP A 240 27.63 -19.42 -13.78
N SER A 241 28.50 -18.73 -13.06
CA SER A 241 29.11 -19.28 -11.83
C SER A 241 29.01 -18.30 -10.68
N PHE A 242 28.92 -18.83 -9.47
CA PHE A 242 28.96 -18.05 -8.23
C PHE A 242 29.90 -18.68 -7.22
N VAL A 243 30.33 -17.88 -6.26
CA VAL A 243 31.24 -18.29 -5.19
C VAL A 243 30.48 -18.22 -3.88
N ASP A 244 30.43 -19.34 -3.17
CA ASP A 244 29.87 -19.42 -1.83
C ASP A 244 31.01 -19.23 -0.80
N ARG A 245 30.77 -18.39 0.21
CA ARG A 245 31.74 -18.06 1.27
C ARG A 245 31.19 -18.33 2.67
N VAL A 246 30.33 -19.33 2.83
CA VAL A 246 29.76 -19.67 4.12
C VAL A 246 30.68 -20.62 4.90
N ASN A 247 31.03 -20.20 6.13
CA ASN A 247 31.67 -20.96 7.22
C ASN A 247 33.16 -21.34 7.10
N GLY A 248 34.07 -20.37 7.09
CA GLY A 248 35.50 -20.60 7.42
C GLY A 248 36.31 -21.51 6.47
N ASP A 249 35.63 -22.16 5.52
CA ASP A 249 36.19 -23.02 4.49
C ASP A 249 36.56 -22.22 3.23
N GLU A 250 37.45 -22.82 2.43
CA GLU A 250 37.89 -22.26 1.16
C GLU A 250 36.70 -21.94 0.21
N PRO A 251 36.77 -20.81 -0.53
CA PRO A 251 35.69 -20.39 -1.41
C PRO A 251 35.39 -21.44 -2.49
N LYS A 252 34.23 -22.10 -2.40
CA LYS A 252 33.77 -23.09 -3.39
C LYS A 252 33.07 -22.37 -4.54
N ARG A 253 33.53 -22.63 -5.76
CA ARG A 253 32.91 -22.14 -6.99
C ARG A 253 31.90 -23.16 -7.51
N TYR A 254 30.67 -22.72 -7.68
CA TYR A 254 29.61 -23.49 -8.32
C TYR A 254 29.36 -22.95 -9.73
N THR A 255 29.26 -23.84 -10.71
CA THR A 255 28.91 -23.50 -12.09
C THR A 255 27.53 -24.07 -12.40
N VAL A 256 26.63 -23.20 -12.86
CA VAL A 256 25.28 -23.54 -13.28
C VAL A 256 25.25 -23.58 -14.81
N ILE A 257 24.92 -24.75 -15.35
CA ILE A 257 24.75 -24.98 -16.79
C ILE A 257 23.28 -24.72 -17.11
N CYS A 258 23.02 -23.73 -17.95
CA CYS A 258 21.69 -23.31 -18.37
C CYS A 258 21.50 -23.45 -19.88
N GLY A 259 22.31 -22.75 -20.67
CA GLY A 259 22.26 -22.77 -22.14
C GLY A 259 20.86 -22.69 -22.76
N MET A 260 19.90 -21.97 -22.17
CA MET A 260 18.47 -22.11 -22.49
C MET A 260 17.66 -20.80 -22.48
N ARG A 261 16.40 -20.87 -22.94
CA ARG A 261 15.41 -19.78 -22.95
C ARG A 261 14.10 -20.24 -22.31
N GLY A 262 13.36 -19.31 -21.71
CA GLY A 262 11.99 -19.54 -21.23
C GLY A 262 11.85 -20.51 -20.06
N HIS A 263 12.95 -20.85 -19.38
CA HIS A 263 12.91 -21.69 -18.20
C HIS A 263 12.47 -20.87 -16.97
N LEU A 264 11.52 -21.40 -16.19
CA LEU A 264 10.99 -20.73 -14.99
C LEU A 264 11.51 -21.34 -13.67
N GLY A 265 12.45 -22.28 -13.78
CA GLY A 265 13.14 -22.83 -12.61
C GLY A 265 14.16 -21.86 -12.01
N PRO A 266 14.58 -22.10 -10.77
CA PRO A 266 15.34 -21.14 -9.96
C PRO A 266 16.72 -20.77 -10.51
N ALA A 267 17.41 -21.71 -11.14
CA ALA A 267 18.80 -21.51 -11.55
C ALA A 267 18.97 -20.79 -12.91
N CYS A 268 18.04 -21.04 -13.85
CA CYS A 268 18.21 -20.71 -15.27
C CYS A 268 17.10 -19.80 -15.83
N ASN A 269 16.39 -19.08 -14.97
CA ASN A 269 15.35 -18.16 -15.42
C ASN A 269 15.90 -16.78 -15.81
N ALA A 270 15.20 -16.15 -16.74
CA ALA A 270 15.55 -14.83 -17.26
C ALA A 270 15.44 -13.70 -16.21
N VAL A 271 14.51 -13.80 -15.25
CA VAL A 271 14.34 -12.81 -14.18
C VAL A 271 15.62 -12.70 -13.35
N GLY A 272 16.08 -13.82 -12.80
CA GLY A 272 17.31 -13.89 -12.03
C GLY A 272 18.56 -13.55 -12.85
N HIS A 273 18.56 -13.83 -14.17
CA HIS A 273 19.64 -13.40 -15.04
C HIS A 273 19.71 -11.87 -15.17
N VAL A 274 18.57 -11.21 -15.38
CA VAL A 274 18.50 -9.73 -15.43
C VAL A 274 18.89 -9.14 -14.09
N ASP A 275 18.43 -9.70 -12.98
CA ASP A 275 18.71 -9.18 -11.64
C ASP A 275 20.19 -9.27 -11.27
N ARG A 276 20.87 -10.34 -11.69
CA ARG A 276 22.33 -10.50 -11.55
C ARG A 276 23.12 -9.49 -12.38
N GLN A 277 22.61 -9.07 -13.53
CA GLN A 277 23.24 -8.03 -14.35
C GLN A 277 22.96 -6.62 -13.83
N ALA A 278 21.75 -6.39 -13.31
CA ALA A 278 21.23 -5.07 -12.93
C ALA A 278 21.63 -4.62 -11.50
N CYS A 279 22.82 -5.02 -11.03
CA CYS A 279 23.47 -4.51 -9.81
C CYS A 279 23.11 -5.18 -8.47
N THR A 280 22.90 -6.50 -8.41
CA THR A 280 22.82 -7.21 -7.11
C THR A 280 23.76 -8.42 -7.07
N LEU A 281 24.86 -8.30 -6.32
CA LEU A 281 25.81 -9.41 -6.09
C LEU A 281 25.40 -10.32 -4.92
N ASN A 282 24.46 -9.90 -4.06
CA ASN A 282 24.07 -10.59 -2.83
C ASN A 282 22.55 -10.70 -2.71
N SER A 283 22.04 -11.92 -2.51
CA SER A 283 20.63 -12.18 -2.18
C SER A 283 20.38 -11.98 -0.70
N PRO A 284 19.15 -11.64 -0.26
CA PRO A 284 18.79 -11.79 1.15
C PRO A 284 19.08 -13.25 1.58
N ALA A 285 19.91 -13.39 2.61
CA ALA A 285 20.15 -14.67 3.26
C ALA A 285 18.92 -14.98 4.12
N ASP A 286 17.93 -15.64 3.53
CA ASP A 286 16.74 -16.12 4.24
C ASP A 286 17.11 -17.37 5.04
N GLY A 287 17.75 -17.16 6.20
CA GLY A 287 17.97 -18.17 7.23
C GLY A 287 18.97 -19.29 6.89
N PRO A 288 19.17 -20.23 7.84
CA PRO A 288 20.02 -21.40 7.61
C PRO A 288 19.38 -22.34 6.59
N PHE A 289 20.13 -22.69 5.53
CA PHE A 289 19.67 -23.69 4.56
C PHE A 289 19.48 -25.05 5.25
N ARG A 290 18.43 -25.77 4.86
CA ARG A 290 18.31 -27.20 5.21
C ARG A 290 19.52 -27.97 4.67
N GLU A 291 19.94 -29.01 5.38
CA GLU A 291 21.08 -29.85 4.97
C GLU A 291 20.88 -30.52 3.60
N ASP A 292 19.63 -30.74 3.20
CA ASP A 292 19.21 -31.30 1.91
C ASP A 292 18.95 -30.25 0.82
N ALA A 293 19.21 -28.96 1.08
CA ALA A 293 18.93 -27.90 0.13
C ALA A 293 19.78 -28.04 -1.15
N PRO A 294 19.16 -28.02 -2.34
CA PRO A 294 19.90 -28.03 -3.60
C PRO A 294 20.93 -26.90 -3.68
N SER A 295 22.05 -27.15 -4.36
CA SER A 295 23.14 -26.17 -4.49
C SER A 295 22.71 -24.84 -5.11
N TRP A 296 21.65 -24.82 -5.94
CA TRP A 296 21.10 -23.60 -6.50
C TRP A 296 20.42 -22.70 -5.45
N CYS A 297 19.98 -23.21 -4.28
CA CYS A 297 19.39 -22.37 -3.24
C CYS A 297 20.39 -21.33 -2.70
N ARG A 298 21.69 -21.58 -2.89
CA ARG A 298 22.78 -20.67 -2.50
C ARG A 298 23.08 -19.62 -3.56
N ALA A 299 22.40 -19.68 -4.71
CA ALA A 299 22.52 -18.70 -5.77
C ALA A 299 22.00 -17.33 -5.34
N PRO A 300 22.71 -16.22 -5.65
CA PRO A 300 22.13 -14.92 -5.44
C PRO A 300 20.94 -14.69 -6.37
N PHE A 301 19.77 -14.39 -5.79
CA PHE A 301 18.53 -14.01 -6.46
C PHE A 301 17.89 -12.80 -5.75
N GLU A 302 17.40 -11.83 -6.52
CA GLU A 302 16.77 -10.62 -5.98
C GLU A 302 15.26 -10.65 -6.29
N PRO A 303 14.40 -11.13 -5.36
CA PRO A 303 12.95 -11.16 -5.58
C PRO A 303 12.37 -9.81 -5.97
N GLU A 304 12.96 -8.75 -5.43
CA GLU A 304 12.50 -7.39 -5.59
C GLU A 304 13.09 -6.70 -6.84
N GLY A 305 13.77 -7.46 -7.70
CA GLY A 305 14.52 -7.00 -8.86
C GLY A 305 13.73 -6.26 -9.95
N LEU A 306 14.43 -5.88 -11.02
CA LEU A 306 13.89 -4.98 -12.04
C LEU A 306 12.76 -5.65 -12.83
N LEU A 307 12.98 -6.87 -13.31
CA LEU A 307 12.01 -7.53 -14.19
C LEU A 307 10.75 -7.95 -13.41
N SER A 308 10.91 -8.46 -12.20
CA SER A 308 9.78 -8.75 -11.31
C SER A 308 9.03 -7.48 -10.88
N SER A 309 9.73 -6.33 -10.74
CA SER A 309 9.08 -5.03 -10.48
C SER A 309 8.25 -4.53 -11.67
N ILE A 310 8.66 -4.82 -12.91
CA ILE A 310 7.87 -4.51 -14.11
C ILE A 310 6.55 -5.31 -14.08
N SER A 311 6.60 -6.60 -13.73
CA SER A 311 5.38 -7.40 -13.54
C SER A 311 4.48 -6.83 -12.43
N ALA A 312 5.07 -6.32 -11.35
CA ALA A 312 4.34 -5.71 -10.24
C ALA A 312 3.51 -4.47 -10.59
N ILE A 313 3.80 -3.81 -11.72
CA ILE A 313 2.97 -2.72 -12.26
C ILE A 313 1.53 -3.20 -12.53
N LEU A 314 1.36 -4.48 -12.89
CA LEU A 314 0.05 -5.08 -13.13
C LEU A 314 -0.84 -5.09 -11.88
N SER A 315 -0.30 -5.45 -10.71
CA SER A 315 -1.06 -5.42 -9.45
C SER A 315 -1.54 -4.02 -9.11
N GLY A 316 -0.70 -3.00 -9.30
CA GLY A 316 -1.08 -1.60 -9.13
C GLY A 316 -2.12 -1.13 -10.16
N THR A 317 -2.02 -1.60 -11.40
CA THR A 317 -2.99 -1.30 -12.48
C THR A 317 -4.34 -1.97 -12.22
N ILE A 318 -4.38 -3.21 -11.72
CA ILE A 318 -5.63 -3.85 -11.31
C ILE A 318 -6.25 -3.10 -10.13
N GLY A 319 -5.44 -2.68 -9.16
CA GLY A 319 -5.87 -1.84 -8.05
C GLY A 319 -6.48 -0.50 -8.49
N ILE A 320 -5.88 0.20 -9.46
CA ILE A 320 -6.43 1.48 -9.93
C ILE A 320 -7.83 1.32 -10.51
N HIS A 321 -8.07 0.22 -11.23
CA HIS A 321 -9.38 -0.12 -11.77
C HIS A 321 -10.44 -0.25 -10.67
N TYR A 322 -10.11 -0.93 -9.56
CA TYR A 322 -10.99 -1.00 -8.39
C TYR A 322 -11.31 0.38 -7.82
N GLY A 323 -10.33 1.28 -7.79
CA GLY A 323 -10.52 2.68 -7.40
C GLY A 323 -11.44 3.47 -8.34
N HIS A 324 -11.37 3.23 -9.66
CA HIS A 324 -12.29 3.85 -10.62
C HIS A 324 -13.72 3.37 -10.47
N VAL A 325 -13.92 2.09 -10.16
CA VAL A 325 -15.26 1.55 -9.84
C VAL A 325 -15.88 2.32 -8.66
N LEU A 326 -15.12 2.58 -7.59
CA LEU A 326 -15.57 3.40 -6.45
C LEU A 326 -15.97 4.83 -6.83
N ILE A 327 -15.26 5.40 -7.81
CA ILE A 327 -15.45 6.79 -8.25
C ILE A 327 -16.71 6.96 -9.11
N HIS A 328 -16.99 6.00 -10.01
CA HIS A 328 -18.04 6.13 -11.01
C HIS A 328 -19.36 5.50 -10.59
N PHE A 329 -19.34 4.32 -10.00
CA PHE A 329 -20.55 3.64 -9.58
C PHE A 329 -20.93 4.12 -8.18
N LYS A 330 -22.18 4.56 -8.00
CA LYS A 330 -22.69 5.00 -6.69
C LYS A 330 -23.33 3.85 -5.91
N GLY A 331 -23.95 2.90 -6.59
CA GLY A 331 -24.62 1.76 -5.98
C GLY A 331 -23.64 0.71 -5.46
N HIS A 332 -23.91 0.17 -4.26
CA HIS A 332 -23.12 -0.90 -3.66
C HIS A 332 -23.11 -2.18 -4.51
N SER A 333 -24.28 -2.57 -5.04
CA SER A 333 -24.42 -3.78 -5.87
C SER A 333 -23.65 -3.70 -7.18
N GLU A 334 -23.63 -2.53 -7.83
CA GLU A 334 -22.89 -2.34 -9.09
C GLU A 334 -21.38 -2.43 -8.87
N ARG A 335 -20.88 -1.83 -7.78
CA ARG A 335 -19.46 -1.92 -7.38
C ARG A 335 -19.05 -3.37 -7.14
N LEU A 336 -19.83 -4.07 -6.32
CA LEU A 336 -19.56 -5.47 -5.99
C LEU A 336 -19.61 -6.38 -7.22
N LYS A 337 -20.58 -6.17 -8.13
CA LYS A 337 -20.66 -6.95 -9.38
C LYS A 337 -19.40 -6.82 -10.22
N GLN A 338 -18.88 -5.61 -10.40
CA GLN A 338 -17.66 -5.34 -11.16
C GLN A 338 -16.43 -5.97 -10.50
N TRP A 339 -16.27 -5.76 -9.20
CA TRP A 339 -15.14 -6.27 -8.43
C TRP A 339 -15.11 -7.79 -8.36
N VAL A 340 -16.21 -8.40 -7.92
CA VAL A 340 -16.30 -9.85 -7.77
C VAL A 340 -16.16 -10.54 -9.12
N SER A 341 -16.78 -10.00 -10.19
CA SER A 341 -16.61 -10.53 -11.54
C SER A 341 -15.16 -10.50 -12.00
N MET A 342 -14.45 -9.39 -11.83
CA MET A 342 -13.04 -9.30 -12.23
C MET A 342 -12.15 -10.19 -11.35
N GLY A 343 -12.42 -10.25 -10.04
CA GLY A 343 -11.70 -11.11 -9.10
C GLY A 343 -11.77 -12.58 -9.50
N PHE A 344 -12.97 -13.09 -9.79
CA PHE A 344 -13.14 -14.48 -10.24
C PHE A 344 -12.49 -14.76 -11.59
N VAL A 345 -12.59 -13.84 -12.56
CA VAL A 345 -11.94 -14.02 -13.87
C VAL A 345 -10.41 -14.13 -13.70
N LEU A 346 -9.80 -13.28 -12.87
CA LEU A 346 -8.37 -13.36 -12.59
C LEU A 346 -7.98 -14.66 -11.88
N LEU A 347 -8.77 -15.13 -10.92
CA LEU A 347 -8.55 -16.42 -10.26
C LEU A 347 -8.61 -17.60 -11.25
N ILE A 348 -9.60 -17.61 -12.14
CA ILE A 348 -9.74 -18.65 -13.17
C ILE A 348 -8.52 -18.66 -14.09
N ILE A 349 -8.08 -17.49 -14.57
CA ILE A 349 -6.87 -17.37 -15.40
C ILE A 349 -5.64 -17.90 -14.66
N ALA A 350 -5.46 -17.54 -13.39
CA ALA A 350 -4.33 -17.99 -12.60
C ALA A 350 -4.31 -19.51 -12.41
N ILE A 351 -5.47 -20.10 -12.08
CA ILE A 351 -5.63 -21.54 -11.90
C ILE A 351 -5.33 -22.26 -13.22
N ILE A 352 -5.89 -21.80 -14.34
CA ILE A 352 -5.62 -22.40 -15.65
C ILE A 352 -4.12 -22.37 -15.94
N LEU A 353 -3.46 -21.21 -15.82
CA LEU A 353 -2.03 -21.08 -16.09
C LEU A 353 -1.15 -21.96 -15.19
N HIS A 354 -1.54 -22.14 -13.93
CA HIS A 354 -0.81 -22.97 -12.99
C HIS A 354 -0.97 -24.46 -13.27
N PHE A 355 -2.21 -24.95 -13.48
CA PHE A 355 -2.49 -26.38 -13.67
C PHE A 355 -2.22 -26.89 -15.09
N THR A 356 -2.06 -25.99 -16.06
CA THR A 356 -1.56 -26.33 -17.41
C THR A 356 -0.04 -26.34 -17.50
N ASP A 357 0.65 -26.12 -16.38
CA ASP A 357 2.11 -25.97 -16.28
C ASP A 357 2.70 -24.88 -17.21
N ALA A 358 1.87 -23.99 -17.75
CA ALA A 358 2.30 -22.90 -18.62
C ALA A 358 3.10 -21.84 -17.86
N ILE A 359 2.57 -21.39 -16.72
CA ILE A 359 3.22 -20.41 -15.83
C ILE A 359 2.85 -20.75 -14.38
N PRO A 360 3.78 -21.30 -13.57
CA PRO A 360 3.50 -21.61 -12.18
C PRO A 360 3.29 -20.33 -11.35
N ILE A 361 2.45 -20.42 -10.32
CA ILE A 361 2.32 -19.37 -9.32
C ILE A 361 3.66 -19.29 -8.59
N ASN A 362 4.36 -18.17 -8.75
CA ASN A 362 5.72 -17.98 -8.25
C ASN A 362 5.93 -16.52 -7.82
N LYS A 363 6.15 -16.31 -6.52
CA LYS A 363 6.42 -14.99 -5.92
C LYS A 363 7.74 -14.41 -6.41
N GLN A 364 8.80 -15.23 -6.41
CA GLN A 364 10.18 -14.84 -6.69
C GLN A 364 10.31 -14.22 -8.10
N LEU A 365 9.62 -14.83 -9.07
CA LEU A 365 9.54 -14.30 -10.44
C LEU A 365 8.50 -13.19 -10.62
N TYR A 366 7.66 -12.96 -9.61
CA TYR A 366 6.41 -12.21 -9.70
C TYR A 366 5.61 -12.61 -10.95
N SER A 367 5.38 -13.92 -11.10
CA SER A 367 4.84 -14.51 -12.32
C SER A 367 3.45 -13.97 -12.67
N PHE A 368 3.09 -13.97 -13.95
CA PHE A 368 1.78 -13.47 -14.37
C PHE A 368 0.62 -14.24 -13.71
N SER A 369 0.73 -15.56 -13.57
CA SER A 369 -0.25 -16.36 -12.84
C SER A 369 -0.32 -15.98 -11.36
N TYR A 370 0.80 -15.66 -10.72
CA TYR A 370 0.85 -15.12 -9.36
C TYR A 370 0.18 -13.73 -9.24
N VAL A 371 0.40 -12.83 -10.21
CA VAL A 371 -0.31 -11.54 -10.27
C VAL A 371 -1.81 -11.74 -10.35
N CYS A 372 -2.28 -12.58 -11.26
CA CYS A 372 -3.70 -12.89 -11.43
C CYS A 372 -4.29 -13.53 -10.17
N PHE A 373 -3.58 -14.48 -9.56
CA PHE A 373 -4.02 -15.16 -8.35
C PHE A 373 -4.19 -14.17 -7.20
N THR A 374 -3.14 -13.45 -6.87
CA THR A 374 -3.10 -12.54 -5.72
C THR A 374 -4.03 -11.33 -5.91
N ALA A 375 -4.14 -10.76 -7.12
CA ALA A 375 -5.09 -9.69 -7.40
C ALA A 375 -6.55 -10.17 -7.39
N GLY A 376 -6.80 -11.41 -7.80
CA GLY A 376 -8.10 -12.07 -7.69
C GLY A 376 -8.53 -12.24 -6.23
N VAL A 377 -7.66 -12.80 -5.40
CA VAL A 377 -7.90 -12.93 -3.94
C VAL A 377 -8.06 -11.55 -3.29
N ALA A 378 -7.20 -10.57 -3.61
CA ALA A 378 -7.30 -9.21 -3.10
C ALA A 378 -8.67 -8.60 -3.42
N GLY A 379 -9.17 -8.82 -4.62
CA GLY A 379 -10.49 -8.39 -5.07
C GLY A 379 -11.65 -8.96 -4.26
N VAL A 380 -11.61 -10.27 -3.98
CA VAL A 380 -12.60 -10.98 -3.17
C VAL A 380 -12.55 -10.50 -1.72
N VAL A 381 -11.35 -10.42 -1.13
CA VAL A 381 -11.15 -9.95 0.25
C VAL A 381 -11.60 -8.49 0.40
N PHE A 382 -11.21 -7.63 -0.55
CA PHE A 382 -11.63 -6.22 -0.57
C PHE A 382 -13.15 -6.09 -0.66
N SER A 383 -13.80 -6.90 -1.50
CA SER A 383 -15.27 -6.94 -1.59
C SER A 383 -15.93 -7.42 -0.29
N GLY A 384 -15.34 -8.40 0.39
CA GLY A 384 -15.80 -8.86 1.70
C GLY A 384 -15.72 -7.75 2.76
N PHE A 385 -14.57 -7.10 2.89
CA PHE A 385 -14.40 -5.95 3.78
C PHE A 385 -15.38 -4.81 3.46
N TYR A 386 -15.61 -4.55 2.16
CA TYR A 386 -16.58 -3.55 1.72
C TYR A 386 -18.00 -3.86 2.19
N ILE A 387 -18.43 -5.12 2.08
CA ILE A 387 -19.74 -5.56 2.56
C ILE A 387 -19.84 -5.38 4.07
N LEU A 388 -18.85 -5.84 4.84
CA LEU A 388 -18.88 -5.78 6.30
C LEU A 388 -18.87 -4.32 6.81
N ILE A 389 -17.97 -3.49 6.28
CA ILE A 389 -17.71 -2.14 6.81
C ILE A 389 -18.64 -1.10 6.19
N ASP A 390 -18.72 -1.02 4.87
CA ASP A 390 -19.41 0.06 4.17
C ASP A 390 -20.89 -0.26 3.84
N VAL A 391 -21.28 -1.53 3.75
CA VAL A 391 -22.69 -1.93 3.49
C VAL A 391 -23.43 -2.27 4.78
N GLN A 392 -22.88 -3.16 5.61
CA GLN A 392 -23.49 -3.60 6.86
C GLN A 392 -23.21 -2.65 8.04
N GLY A 393 -22.23 -1.75 7.91
CA GLY A 393 -21.89 -0.78 8.95
C GLY A 393 -21.16 -1.38 10.16
N LEU A 394 -20.63 -2.60 10.06
CA LEU A 394 -19.86 -3.26 11.13
C LEU A 394 -18.47 -2.64 11.23
N ARG A 395 -18.37 -1.40 11.69
CA ARG A 395 -17.12 -0.65 11.71
C ARG A 395 -16.27 -0.95 12.95
N THR A 396 -16.91 -1.06 14.12
CA THR A 396 -16.26 -1.20 15.43
C THR A 396 -15.21 -2.32 15.48
N PRO A 397 -15.46 -3.56 15.01
CA PRO A 397 -14.45 -4.61 15.07
C PRO A 397 -13.26 -4.39 14.12
N PHE A 398 -13.39 -3.55 13.10
CA PHE A 398 -12.33 -3.25 12.12
C PHE A 398 -11.59 -1.94 12.42
N LEU A 399 -11.91 -1.24 13.52
CA LEU A 399 -11.28 0.03 13.86
C LEU A 399 -9.76 -0.09 14.04
N PHE A 400 -9.28 -1.19 14.63
CA PHE A 400 -7.85 -1.44 14.78
C PHE A 400 -7.14 -1.48 13.42
N LEU A 401 -7.75 -2.15 12.43
CA LEU A 401 -7.24 -2.20 11.06
C LEU A 401 -7.32 -0.83 10.38
N GLU A 402 -8.39 -0.07 10.57
CA GLU A 402 -8.48 1.30 10.05
C GLU A 402 -7.36 2.18 10.61
N TRP A 403 -7.10 2.14 11.92
CA TRP A 403 -6.06 2.95 12.56
C TRP A 403 -4.67 2.60 12.06
N ILE A 404 -4.32 1.31 12.05
CA ILE A 404 -3.06 0.82 11.49
C ILE A 404 -2.94 1.24 10.02
N GLY A 405 -3.99 1.03 9.22
CA GLY A 405 -4.02 1.36 7.81
C GLY A 405 -3.84 2.85 7.49
N MET A 406 -4.40 3.73 8.33
CA MET A 406 -4.21 5.18 8.20
C MET A 406 -2.76 5.62 8.42
N ASN A 407 -1.98 4.84 9.18
CA ASN A 407 -0.57 5.05 9.50
C ASN A 407 0.35 3.94 8.95
N ALA A 408 -0.09 3.24 7.89
CA ALA A 408 0.54 2.00 7.44
C ALA A 408 2.03 2.12 7.13
N MET A 409 2.47 3.24 6.52
CA MET A 409 3.89 3.43 6.21
C MET A 409 4.74 3.60 7.47
N LEU A 410 4.20 4.20 8.54
CA LEU A 410 4.89 4.30 9.81
C LEU A 410 5.09 2.95 10.45
N VAL A 411 3.99 2.19 10.53
CA VAL A 411 4.02 0.86 11.13
C VAL A 411 4.91 -0.07 10.31
N PHE A 412 4.85 0.00 8.97
CA PHE A 412 5.77 -0.72 8.08
C PHE A 412 7.25 -0.42 8.42
N VAL A 413 7.64 0.86 8.45
CA VAL A 413 9.03 1.23 8.70
C VAL A 413 9.48 0.82 10.11
N MET A 414 8.63 1.00 11.12
CA MET A 414 9.02 0.74 12.50
C MET A 414 9.00 -0.74 12.88
N ALA A 415 8.04 -1.50 12.36
CA ALA A 415 7.89 -2.94 12.62
C ALA A 415 8.79 -3.77 11.70
N ALA A 416 8.66 -3.64 10.37
CA ALA A 416 9.36 -4.49 9.40
C ALA A 416 10.88 -4.28 9.38
N GLN A 417 11.37 -3.13 9.85
CA GLN A 417 12.81 -2.86 9.93
C GLN A 417 13.38 -3.13 11.32
N GLY A 418 12.59 -3.74 12.20
CA GLY A 418 12.99 -4.05 13.56
C GLY A 418 13.36 -2.83 14.39
N ILE A 419 13.14 -1.58 13.93
CA ILE A 419 13.60 -0.37 14.61
C ILE A 419 12.99 -0.29 16.01
N PHE A 420 11.70 -0.58 16.13
CA PHE A 420 11.04 -0.60 17.43
C PHE A 420 11.53 -1.76 18.29
N ALA A 421 11.64 -2.97 17.71
CA ALA A 421 12.14 -4.14 18.42
C ALA A 421 13.58 -3.93 18.91
N ALA A 422 14.47 -3.38 18.08
CA ALA A 422 15.86 -3.04 18.42
C ALA A 422 15.95 -1.97 19.50
N PHE A 423 15.08 -0.95 19.45
CA PHE A 423 14.96 0.03 20.52
C PHE A 423 14.59 -0.65 21.84
N VAL A 424 13.54 -1.47 21.86
CA VAL A 424 13.09 -2.18 23.07
C VAL A 424 14.12 -3.21 23.55
N ASN A 425 14.70 -4.00 22.65
CA ASN A 425 15.69 -5.03 22.93
C ASN A 425 17.06 -4.45 23.31
N GLY A 426 17.33 -3.19 22.99
CA GLY A 426 18.50 -2.46 23.47
C GLY A 426 18.53 -2.32 25.00
N TRP A 427 17.40 -2.50 25.68
CA TRP A 427 17.32 -2.64 27.14
C TRP A 427 17.22 -4.12 27.53
N TYR A 428 18.35 -4.68 27.97
CA TYR A 428 18.44 -6.04 28.52
C TYR A 428 18.85 -6.01 29.99
N TYR A 429 18.52 -7.07 30.73
CA TYR A 429 18.91 -7.23 32.13
C TYR A 429 19.97 -8.33 32.26
N GLU A 430 21.17 -7.94 32.72
CA GLU A 430 22.37 -8.77 32.92
C GLU A 430 22.96 -9.42 31.64
N ASP A 431 22.15 -10.03 30.78
CA ASP A 431 22.57 -10.74 29.56
C ASP A 431 21.81 -10.21 28.33
N PRO A 432 22.47 -9.97 27.18
CA PRO A 432 21.81 -9.59 25.92
C PRO A 432 20.70 -10.55 25.46
N HIS A 433 20.72 -11.83 25.87
CA HIS A 433 19.66 -12.79 25.60
C HIS A 433 18.43 -12.63 26.52
N ASN A 434 18.54 -11.84 27.59
CA ASN A 434 17.46 -11.51 28.53
C ASN A 434 16.82 -10.16 28.21
N SER A 435 16.39 -9.97 26.96
CA SER A 435 15.59 -8.80 26.60
C SER A 435 14.20 -8.87 27.22
N LEU A 436 13.56 -7.72 27.44
CA LEU A 436 12.18 -7.65 27.93
C LEU A 436 11.21 -8.43 27.02
N VAL A 437 11.43 -8.38 25.71
CA VAL A 437 10.62 -9.10 24.71
C VAL A 437 10.79 -10.61 24.89
N HIS A 438 12.03 -11.09 24.96
CA HIS A 438 12.31 -12.52 25.16
C HIS A 438 11.74 -13.00 26.50
N TRP A 439 11.84 -12.19 27.56
CA TRP A 439 11.29 -12.51 28.87
C TRP A 439 9.77 -12.65 28.83
N ILE A 440 9.05 -11.70 28.22
CA ILE A 440 7.58 -11.73 28.08
C ILE A 440 7.18 -12.95 27.23
N GLN A 441 7.80 -13.13 26.07
CA GLN A 441 7.51 -14.25 25.18
C GLN A 441 7.71 -15.59 25.91
N LYS A 442 8.84 -15.78 26.58
CA LYS A 442 9.17 -17.01 27.31
C LYS A 442 8.23 -17.26 28.48
N HIS A 443 8.04 -16.29 29.37
CA HIS A 443 7.32 -16.51 30.63
C HIS A 443 5.80 -16.39 30.51
N VAL A 444 5.29 -15.52 29.66
CA VAL A 444 3.85 -15.27 29.52
C VAL A 444 3.22 -16.16 28.46
N PHE A 445 3.93 -16.40 27.34
CA PHE A 445 3.36 -17.13 26.21
C PHE A 445 3.90 -18.57 26.10
N VAL A 446 5.21 -18.78 26.08
CA VAL A 446 5.78 -20.12 25.87
C VAL A 446 5.55 -21.03 27.10
N ASN A 447 5.84 -20.55 28.31
CA ASN A 447 5.67 -21.35 29.53
C ASN A 447 4.21 -21.68 29.85
N VAL A 448 3.27 -20.79 29.52
CA VAL A 448 1.83 -21.05 29.73
C VAL A 448 1.32 -22.11 28.75
N TRP A 449 1.73 -22.03 27.49
CA TRP A 449 1.24 -22.92 26.43
C TRP A 449 2.11 -24.15 26.17
N HIS A 450 3.23 -24.28 26.88
CA HIS A 450 4.20 -25.38 26.79
C HIS A 450 4.67 -25.67 25.35
N SER A 451 4.66 -24.66 24.48
CA SER A 451 5.05 -24.78 23.08
C SER A 451 5.59 -23.46 22.57
N GLU A 452 6.81 -23.48 22.06
CA GLU A 452 7.47 -22.31 21.48
C GLU A 452 6.71 -21.78 20.27
N ARG A 453 6.28 -22.67 19.36
CA ARG A 453 5.51 -22.29 18.17
C ARG A 453 4.19 -21.61 18.51
N VAL A 454 3.44 -22.15 19.48
CA VAL A 454 2.16 -21.56 19.89
C VAL A 454 2.41 -20.25 20.65
N GLY A 455 3.41 -20.23 21.53
CA GLY A 455 3.79 -19.03 22.27
C GLY A 455 4.14 -17.86 21.37
N THR A 456 4.94 -18.09 20.31
CA THR A 456 5.32 -17.05 19.34
C THR A 456 4.10 -16.50 18.59
N ILE A 457 3.23 -17.35 18.04
CA ILE A 457 2.00 -16.88 17.37
C ILE A 457 1.11 -16.08 18.31
N LEU A 458 0.93 -16.54 19.56
CA LEU A 458 0.06 -15.87 20.51
C LEU A 458 0.66 -14.54 20.96
N TYR A 459 1.98 -14.45 21.11
CA TYR A 459 2.67 -13.19 21.37
C TYR A 459 2.38 -12.17 20.25
N VAL A 460 2.53 -12.57 18.99
CA VAL A 460 2.29 -11.66 17.85
C VAL A 460 0.82 -11.21 17.78
N ILE A 461 -0.12 -12.14 17.98
CA ILE A 461 -1.57 -11.85 17.91
C ILE A 461 -2.06 -11.01 19.09
N PHE A 462 -1.59 -11.29 20.31
CA PHE A 462 -2.15 -10.71 21.53
C PHE A 462 -1.29 -9.63 22.18
N ALA A 463 -0.01 -9.50 21.80
CA ALA A 463 0.85 -8.42 22.26
C ALA A 463 1.18 -7.44 21.12
N GLU A 464 1.75 -7.93 20.02
CA GLU A 464 2.35 -7.05 19.01
C GLU A 464 1.32 -6.33 18.13
N ILE A 465 0.36 -7.06 17.55
CA ILE A 465 -0.71 -6.46 16.74
C ILE A 465 -1.54 -5.46 17.58
N PRO A 466 -1.96 -5.77 18.83
CA PRO A 466 -2.63 -4.82 19.70
C PRO A 466 -1.75 -3.61 20.05
N PHE A 467 -0.46 -3.81 20.31
CA PHE A 467 0.48 -2.72 20.55
C PHE A 467 0.48 -1.72 19.38
N TRP A 468 0.68 -2.19 18.15
CA TRP A 468 0.66 -1.33 16.97
C TRP A 468 -0.71 -0.69 16.72
N SER A 469 -1.80 -1.40 17.06
CA SER A 469 -3.13 -0.81 17.02
C SER A 469 -3.29 0.35 18.01
N VAL A 470 -2.77 0.22 19.24
CA VAL A 470 -2.85 1.27 20.25
C VAL A 470 -2.03 2.47 19.81
N VAL A 471 -0.79 2.25 19.36
CA VAL A 471 0.08 3.32 18.83
C VAL A 471 -0.60 4.05 17.68
N ALA A 472 -1.13 3.31 16.70
CA ALA A 472 -1.83 3.91 15.56
C ALA A 472 -3.12 4.64 15.97
N GLY A 473 -3.84 4.14 16.98
CA GLY A 473 -5.02 4.78 17.56
C GLY A 473 -4.69 6.09 18.29
N VAL A 474 -3.59 6.14 19.03
CA VAL A 474 -3.08 7.37 19.66
C VAL A 474 -2.69 8.39 18.60
N LEU A 475 -1.93 7.99 17.58
CA LEU A 475 -1.58 8.86 16.46
C LEU A 475 -2.82 9.40 15.74
N HIS A 476 -3.85 8.55 15.56
CA HIS A 476 -5.13 8.95 14.99
C HIS A 476 -5.84 10.00 15.84
N LYS A 477 -5.89 9.80 17.17
CA LYS A 477 -6.48 10.75 18.12
C LYS A 477 -5.75 12.10 18.11
N LEU A 478 -4.42 12.08 17.94
CA LEU A 478 -3.57 13.28 17.80
C LEU A 478 -3.63 13.92 16.40
N GLY A 479 -4.30 13.27 15.43
CA GLY A 479 -4.38 13.77 14.05
C GLY A 479 -3.06 13.67 13.26
N ILE A 480 -2.11 12.87 13.74
CA ILE A 480 -0.78 12.68 13.13
C ILE A 480 -0.89 11.53 12.11
N TYR A 481 -0.51 11.81 10.87
CA TYR A 481 -0.46 10.81 9.80
C TYR A 481 0.84 10.92 9.03
N TRP A 482 1.73 9.94 9.18
CA TRP A 482 2.94 9.89 8.39
C TRP A 482 2.66 9.36 6.99
N LYS A 483 2.90 10.20 5.99
CA LYS A 483 2.70 9.89 4.57
C LYS A 483 4.02 10.09 3.84
N LEU A 484 4.59 8.98 3.40
CA LEU A 484 5.72 8.93 2.49
C LEU A 484 5.28 9.22 1.07
#